data_AF-A0A392SAC3-F1
#
_entry.id   AF-A0A392SAC3-F1
#
_cell.length_a   1.000
_cell.length_b   1.000
_cell.length_c   1.000
_cell.angle_alpha   90.00
_cell.angle_beta   90.00
_cell.angle_gamma   90.00
#
_symmetry.space_group_name_H-M   'P 1'
#
loop_
_entity.id
_entity.type
_entity.pdbx_description
1 polymer ?
#
loop_
_entity_poly.entity_id
_entity_poly.type
_entity_poly.pdbx_seq_one_letter_code
_entity_poly.pdbx_strand_id
1 'polypeptide(L)'
;MSVGVLKGCLCLCYAVEGAKFETWLMEKYGVKESWRMAFSIDIKSYCGWSPQDKHRPIGFNSCGDMWLIADSISQSSSQCLVSFSPETGVFRHIDIG
;
A
#
# COMPACT_ATOMS: atom_id res chain seq x y z
N MET A 1 -4.97 -0.39 8.12
CA MET A 1 -4.69 1.06 8.05
C MET A 1 -3.30 1.29 8.59
N SER A 2 -2.51 2.17 7.95
CA SER A 2 -1.14 2.53 8.36
C SER A 2 -0.94 4.05 8.21
N VAL A 3 -0.11 4.64 9.06
CA VAL A 3 0.30 6.04 9.02
C VAL A 3 1.82 6.08 8.78
N GLY A 4 2.29 7.01 7.97
CA GLY A 4 3.71 7.13 7.65
C GLY A 4 4.09 8.51 7.15
N VAL A 5 5.27 8.59 6.56
CA VAL A 5 5.78 9.81 5.90
C VAL A 5 6.07 9.47 4.44
N LEU A 6 5.53 10.28 3.53
CA LEU A 6 5.76 10.15 2.10
C LEU A 6 6.05 11.54 1.52
N LYS A 7 7.19 11.67 0.82
CA LYS A 7 7.67 12.95 0.24
C LYS A 7 7.71 14.11 1.26
N GLY A 8 8.01 13.78 2.53
CA GLY A 8 8.09 14.75 3.62
C GLY A 8 6.74 15.14 4.25
N CYS A 9 5.62 14.61 3.76
CA CYS A 9 4.29 14.85 4.31
C CYS A 9 3.81 13.66 5.14
N LEU A 10 3.05 13.92 6.20
CA LEU A 10 2.25 12.91 6.89
C LEU A 10 1.30 12.26 5.89
N CYS A 11 1.26 10.93 5.88
CA CYS A 11 0.38 10.17 4.99
C CYS A 11 -0.41 9.10 5.75
N LEU A 12 -1.62 8.84 5.27
CA LEU A 12 -2.51 7.78 5.74
C LEU A 12 -2.76 6.80 4.58
N CYS A 13 -2.58 5.52 4.84
CA CYS A 13 -2.93 4.44 3.92
C CYS A 13 -3.99 3.54 4.54
N TYR A 14 -5.09 3.29 3.84
CA TYR A 14 -6.12 2.37 4.30
C TYR A 14 -6.68 1.52 3.18
N ALA A 15 -7.25 0.37 3.57
CA ALA A 15 -7.91 -0.55 2.66
C ALA A 15 -9.35 -0.07 2.43
N VAL A 16 -9.74 0.02 1.17
CA VAL A 16 -11.10 0.34 0.70
C VAL A 16 -11.68 -0.91 0.06
N GLU A 17 -12.88 -1.29 0.52
CA GLU A 17 -13.64 -2.42 -0.02
C GLU A 17 -12.87 -3.75 -0.08
N GLY A 18 -11.85 -3.90 0.79
CA GLY A 18 -11.01 -5.10 0.88
C GLY A 18 -10.12 -5.36 -0.34
N ALA A 19 -9.98 -4.40 -1.26
CA ALA A 19 -9.27 -4.62 -2.52
C ALA A 19 -8.44 -3.43 -3.01
N LYS A 20 -8.70 -2.22 -2.51
CA LYS A 20 -7.93 -1.04 -2.91
C LYS A 20 -7.17 -0.49 -1.72
N PHE A 21 -5.93 -0.09 -1.94
CA PHE A 21 -5.20 0.72 -0.97
C PHE A 21 -5.17 2.16 -1.43
N GLU A 22 -5.82 3.02 -0.67
CA GLU A 22 -5.78 4.46 -0.90
C GLU A 22 -4.75 5.09 0.03
N THR A 23 -3.83 5.85 -0.56
CA THR A 23 -2.86 6.66 0.18
C THR A 23 -3.23 8.13 0.05
N TRP A 24 -3.35 8.80 1.19
CA TRP A 24 -3.69 10.21 1.31
C TRP A 24 -2.56 10.98 1.99
N LEU A 25 -2.26 12.18 1.52
CA LEU A 25 -1.27 13.09 2.10
C LEU A 25 -1.95 14.25 2.79
N MET A 26 -1.45 14.64 3.96
CA MET A 26 -1.81 15.89 4.61
C MET A 26 -0.83 16.98 4.18
N GLU A 27 -1.25 17.85 3.26
CA GLU A 27 -0.36 18.91 2.75
C GLU A 27 -0.09 20.01 3.79
N LYS A 28 -1.07 20.28 4.65
CA LYS A 28 -0.96 21.27 5.74
C LYS A 28 -1.31 20.61 7.07
N TYR A 29 -0.33 20.52 7.97
CA TYR A 29 -0.51 19.80 9.22
C TYR A 29 -1.60 20.43 10.09
N GLY A 30 -2.52 19.58 10.55
CA GLY A 30 -3.69 19.99 11.33
C GLY A 30 -4.87 20.54 10.51
N VAL A 31 -4.75 20.72 9.19
CA VAL A 31 -5.83 21.22 8.33
C VAL A 31 -6.53 20.05 7.64
N LYS A 32 -7.77 19.76 8.03
CA LYS A 32 -8.56 18.63 7.52
C LYS A 32 -8.80 18.72 6.00
N GLU A 33 -8.97 19.92 5.47
CA GLU A 33 -9.26 20.15 4.05
C GLU A 33 -8.01 20.00 3.17
N SER A 34 -6.83 19.87 3.78
CA SER A 34 -5.57 19.70 3.07
C SER A 34 -5.23 18.23 2.76
N TRP A 35 -6.07 17.29 3.19
CA TRP A 35 -5.93 15.90 2.80
C TRP A 35 -6.21 15.75 1.32
N ARG A 36 -5.24 15.24 0.56
CA ARG A 36 -5.40 14.90 -0.85
C ARG A 36 -5.01 13.45 -1.12
N MET A 37 -5.68 12.80 -2.06
CA MET A 37 -5.30 11.46 -2.49
C MET A 37 -3.99 11.52 -3.26
N ALA A 38 -3.01 10.73 -2.85
CA ALA A 38 -1.72 10.58 -3.53
C ALA A 38 -1.83 9.60 -4.69
N PHE A 39 -2.33 8.41 -4.39
CA PHE A 39 -2.54 7.33 -5.34
C PHE A 39 -3.45 6.25 -4.72
N SER A 40 -3.99 5.41 -5.59
CA SER A 40 -4.78 4.24 -5.25
C SER A 40 -4.21 3.02 -5.95
N ILE A 41 -4.13 1.90 -5.25
CA ILE A 41 -3.58 0.64 -5.75
C ILE A 41 -4.68 -0.40 -5.73
N ASP A 42 -4.90 -1.09 -6.84
CA ASP A 42 -5.78 -2.25 -6.90
C ASP A 42 -4.98 -3.53 -6.62
N ILE A 43 -5.10 -4.09 -5.41
CA ILE A 43 -4.35 -5.31 -5.03
C ILE A 43 -4.80 -6.52 -5.85
N LYS A 44 -6.00 -6.47 -6.46
CA LYS A 44 -6.50 -7.55 -7.31
C LYS A 44 -5.63 -7.76 -8.54
N SER A 45 -4.99 -6.70 -9.02
CA SER A 45 -4.06 -6.77 -10.15
C SER A 45 -2.80 -7.60 -9.85
N TYR A 46 -2.50 -7.84 -8.57
CA TYR A 46 -1.32 -8.58 -8.13
C TYR A 46 -1.62 -10.03 -7.78
N CYS A 47 -2.53 -10.29 -6.83
CA CYS A 47 -2.80 -11.63 -6.30
C CYS A 47 -4.26 -12.08 -6.47
N GLY A 48 -5.06 -11.34 -7.24
CA GLY A 48 -6.51 -11.55 -7.33
C GLY A 48 -7.27 -11.03 -6.11
N TRP A 49 -8.55 -11.39 -6.00
CA TRP A 49 -9.40 -11.03 -4.86
C TRP A 49 -9.91 -12.27 -4.15
N SER A 50 -9.58 -12.41 -2.87
CA SER A 50 -10.32 -13.29 -1.97
C SER A 50 -10.81 -12.51 -0.73
N PRO A 51 -12.06 -12.70 -0.29
CA PRO A 51 -12.57 -12.08 0.94
C PRO A 51 -11.78 -12.44 2.21
N GLN A 52 -10.97 -13.50 2.16
CA GLN A 52 -10.16 -13.95 3.30
C GLN A 52 -8.78 -13.28 3.34
N ASP A 53 -8.44 -12.51 2.30
CA ASP A 53 -7.10 -11.99 2.16
C ASP A 53 -6.79 -10.97 3.25
N LYS A 54 -5.59 -11.07 3.82
CA LYS A 54 -5.14 -10.21 4.93
C LYS A 54 -4.10 -9.19 4.46
N HIS A 55 -4.32 -8.64 3.27
CA HIS A 55 -3.44 -7.63 2.69
C HIS A 55 -3.35 -6.42 3.62
N ARG A 56 -2.13 -5.98 3.95
CA ARG A 56 -1.93 -4.82 4.81
C ARG A 56 -0.76 -3.94 4.34
N PRO A 57 -0.95 -2.62 4.24
CA PRO A 57 0.15 -1.70 4.00
C PRO A 57 1.01 -1.66 5.28
N ILE A 58 2.32 -1.73 5.09
CA ILE A 58 3.31 -1.62 6.17
C ILE A 58 3.79 -0.17 6.26
N GLY A 59 4.22 0.39 5.13
CA GLY A 59 4.76 1.75 5.06
C GLY A 59 5.32 2.09 3.67
N PHE A 60 6.21 3.07 3.62
CA PHE A 60 6.85 3.56 2.41
C PHE A 60 8.36 3.55 2.55
N ASN A 61 9.08 3.24 1.47
CA ASN A 61 10.53 3.43 1.42
C ASN A 61 10.91 4.86 0.99
N SER A 62 12.22 5.15 0.94
CA SER A 62 12.72 6.47 0.56
C SER A 62 12.38 6.89 -0.88
N CYS A 63 12.12 5.94 -1.77
CA CYS A 63 11.69 6.21 -3.15
C CYS A 63 10.19 6.47 -3.25
N GLY A 64 9.43 6.25 -2.16
CA GLY A 64 7.97 6.35 -2.15
C GLY A 64 7.25 5.09 -2.61
N ASP A 65 7.96 3.98 -2.83
CA ASP A 65 7.32 2.70 -3.05
C ASP A 65 6.63 2.24 -1.76
N MET A 66 5.41 1.73 -1.89
CA MET A 66 4.65 1.17 -0.78
C MET A 66 5.12 -0.25 -0.49
N TRP A 67 5.39 -0.56 0.76
CA TRP A 67 5.55 -1.93 1.24
C TRP A 67 4.25 -2.44 1.81
N LEU A 68 3.88 -3.65 1.42
CA LEU A 68 2.69 -4.34 1.90
C LEU A 68 2.96 -5.83 2.10
N ILE A 69 2.19 -6.43 3.00
CA ILE A 69 2.06 -7.88 3.08
C ILE A 69 0.91 -8.28 2.17
N ALA A 70 1.15 -9.24 1.29
CA ALA A 70 0.13 -9.81 0.40
C ALA A 70 0.19 -11.34 0.40
N ASP A 71 -0.95 -11.98 0.18
CA ASP A 71 -1.00 -13.44 0.02
C ASP A 71 -0.28 -13.87 -1.27
N SER A 72 0.47 -14.97 -1.21
CA SER A 72 1.22 -15.46 -2.35
C SER A 72 0.30 -15.90 -3.49
N ILE A 73 0.71 -15.56 -4.71
CA ILE A 73 0.05 -15.95 -5.97
C ILE A 73 -0.01 -17.49 -6.13
N SER A 74 0.82 -18.24 -5.38
CA SER A 74 0.99 -19.70 -5.51
C SER A 74 0.02 -20.57 -4.70
N GLN A 75 -1.07 -20.03 -4.12
CA GLN A 75 -2.03 -20.76 -3.28
C GLN A 75 -1.46 -21.40 -1.99
N SER A 76 -0.15 -21.27 -1.72
CA SER A 76 0.39 -21.53 -0.39
C SER A 76 -0.15 -20.45 0.55
N SER A 77 -0.61 -20.83 1.74
CA SER A 77 -1.09 -19.95 2.82
C SER A 77 -0.02 -18.98 3.38
N SER A 78 1.04 -18.74 2.62
CA SER A 78 2.21 -17.96 2.99
C SER A 78 2.05 -16.53 2.47
N GLN A 79 2.15 -15.60 3.42
CA GLN A 79 2.21 -14.18 3.15
C GLN A 79 3.59 -13.80 2.63
N CYS A 80 3.66 -12.92 1.63
CA CYS A 80 4.90 -12.39 1.07
C CYS A 80 4.99 -10.87 1.29
N LEU A 81 6.22 -10.38 1.40
CA LEU A 81 6.51 -8.96 1.40
C LEU A 81 6.62 -8.47 -0.04
N VAL A 82 5.89 -7.42 -0.37
CA VAL A 82 5.80 -6.87 -1.72
C VAL A 82 6.00 -5.37 -1.67
N SER A 83 6.80 -4.83 -2.61
CA SER A 83 6.81 -3.40 -2.90
C SER A 83 5.94 -3.09 -4.11
N PHE A 84 5.16 -2.01 -4.04
CA PHE A 84 4.47 -1.42 -5.18
C PHE A 84 5.05 -0.04 -5.46
N SER A 85 5.41 0.22 -6.72
CA SER A 85 5.85 1.54 -7.15
C SER A 85 4.68 2.35 -7.72
N PRO A 86 4.23 3.43 -7.05
CA PRO A 86 3.13 4.26 -7.55
C PRO A 86 3.44 4.99 -8.84
N GLU A 87 4.74 5.23 -9.11
CA GLU A 87 5.17 5.93 -10.31
C GLU A 87 5.10 5.04 -11.55
N THR A 88 5.38 3.73 -11.41
CA THR A 88 5.39 2.79 -12.54
C THR A 88 4.22 1.80 -12.54
N GLY A 89 3.47 1.67 -11.44
CA GLY A 89 2.41 0.68 -11.27
C GLY A 89 2.92 -0.76 -11.09
N VAL A 90 4.20 -0.96 -10.76
CA VAL A 90 4.84 -2.29 -10.75
C VAL A 90 4.93 -2.85 -9.33
N PHE A 91 4.58 -4.12 -9.17
CA PHE A 91 4.81 -4.90 -7.96
C PHE A 91 6.14 -5.66 -8.03
N ARG A 92 6.84 -5.79 -6.91
CA ARG A 92 8.07 -6.59 -6.78
C ARG A 92 8.05 -7.35 -5.47
N HIS A 93 8.38 -8.63 -5.53
CA HIS A 93 8.64 -9.42 -4.33
C HIS A 93 9.90 -8.92 -3.63
N ILE A 94 9.87 -8.91 -2.31
CA ILE A 94 11.04 -8.62 -1.48
C ILE A 94 11.41 -9.91 -0.77
N ASP A 95 12.57 -10.45 -1.12
CA ASP A 95 13.16 -11.59 -0.41
C ASP A 95 13.85 -11.07 0.86
N ILE A 96 13.50 -11.66 2.00
CA ILE A 96 14.19 -11.43 3.28
C ILE A 96 15.12 -12.63 3.44
N GLY A 97 16.41 -12.41 3.17
CA GLY A 97 17.46 -13.42 3.34
C GLY A 97 17.72 -13.80 4.80
#